data_AF-A0A3B3BGL1-F1
#
_entry.id   AF-A0A3B3BGL1-F1
#
_cell.length_a   1.000
_cell.length_b   1.000
_cell.length_c   1.000
_cell.angle_alpha   90.00
_cell.angle_beta   90.00
_cell.angle_gamma   90.00
#
_symmetry.space_group_name_H-M   'P 1'
#
loop_
_entity.id
_entity.type
_entity.pdbx_description
1 polymer ?
#
loop_
_entity_poly.entity_id
_entity_poly.type
_entity_poly.pdbx_seq_one_letter_code
_entity_poly.pdbx_strand_id
1 'polypeptide(L)'
;MDRRFCCLTLILGVLAIISYADRTAQCKIKWLFSITCDDVNGKLVNQIQSWEIRQSCADAGETCSYELLSSAPYLIKAAHTSPRSKKVNNLQFLLEQSTVCKVTGEAVSEFSKDPDDNSTNYCSLQNLMDGSSLIDAEGYKQFSNKWICPGFDSANCTMSYSRTRTP
;
A
#
# COMPACT_ATOMS: atom_id res chain seq x y z
N MET A 1 -14.39 60.04 -37.59
CA MET A 1 -15.44 59.01 -37.51
C MET A 1 -14.80 57.72 -37.04
N ASP A 2 -15.16 57.36 -35.82
CA ASP A 2 -14.79 56.14 -35.09
C ASP A 2 -15.17 54.83 -35.78
N ARG A 3 -14.35 53.79 -35.56
CA ARG A 3 -14.73 52.42 -35.13
C ARG A 3 -13.49 51.52 -35.20
N ARG A 4 -12.78 51.34 -34.08
CA ARG A 4 -12.93 50.23 -33.11
C ARG A 4 -12.55 48.84 -33.67
N PHE A 5 -11.46 48.34 -33.10
CA PHE A 5 -11.17 46.95 -32.70
C PHE A 5 -11.23 45.83 -33.77
N CYS A 6 -10.09 45.18 -33.98
CA CYS A 6 -9.88 43.84 -33.41
C CYS A 6 -8.40 43.47 -33.48
N CYS A 7 -7.71 43.56 -32.34
CA CYS A 7 -6.41 42.92 -32.13
C CYS A 7 -6.56 41.42 -32.33
N LEU A 8 -5.89 40.87 -33.34
CA LEU A 8 -5.68 39.43 -33.49
C LEU A 8 -4.62 39.00 -32.47
N THR A 9 -5.02 38.77 -31.23
CA THR A 9 -4.20 38.06 -30.25
C THR A 9 -4.32 36.57 -30.51
N LEU A 10 -3.31 35.98 -31.14
CA LEU A 10 -3.10 34.53 -31.19
C LEU A 10 -2.78 34.04 -29.78
N ILE A 11 -3.81 33.62 -29.04
CA ILE A 11 -3.62 32.91 -27.77
C ILE A 11 -3.19 31.48 -28.14
N LEU A 12 -1.88 31.20 -28.09
CA LEU A 12 -1.40 29.83 -28.06
C LEU A 12 -1.92 29.19 -26.77
N GLY A 13 -3.00 28.40 -26.89
CA GLY A 13 -3.44 27.52 -25.83
C GLY A 13 -2.37 26.47 -25.58
N VAL A 14 -1.56 26.67 -24.53
CA VAL A 14 -0.73 25.60 -23.99
C VAL A 14 -1.70 24.59 -23.37
N LEU A 15 -2.03 23.54 -24.12
CA LEU A 15 -2.60 22.33 -23.55
C LEU A 15 -1.53 21.76 -22.61
N ALA A 16 -1.68 22.03 -21.32
CA ALA A 16 -1.01 21.25 -20.30
C ALA A 16 -1.51 19.81 -20.45
N ILE A 17 -0.76 19.00 -21.19
CA ILE A 17 -0.93 17.56 -21.24
C ILE A 17 -0.61 17.12 -19.81
N ILE A 18 -1.63 17.01 -18.96
CA ILE A 18 -1.48 16.34 -17.69
C ILE A 18 -1.14 14.91 -18.10
N SER A 19 0.14 14.57 -18.03
CA SER A 19 0.58 13.19 -18.07
C SER A 19 -0.14 12.51 -16.92
N TYR A 20 -1.25 11.85 -17.23
CA TYR A 20 -1.75 10.76 -16.42
C TYR A 20 -0.70 9.66 -16.61
N ALA A 21 0.44 9.81 -15.92
CA ALA A 21 1.38 8.73 -15.71
C ALA A 21 0.53 7.54 -15.31
N ASP A 22 0.61 6.49 -16.12
CA ASP A 22 -0.16 5.25 -16.04
C ASP A 22 -0.36 4.90 -14.56
N ARG A 23 -1.53 5.24 -13.99
CA ARG A 23 -1.75 5.19 -12.54
C ARG A 23 -2.03 3.74 -12.20
N THR A 24 -0.98 2.95 -12.12
CA THR A 24 -1.03 1.67 -11.43
C THR A 24 -1.55 1.93 -10.02
N ALA A 25 -2.47 1.08 -9.56
CA ALA A 25 -2.90 1.11 -8.18
C ALA A 25 -1.69 0.84 -7.30
N GLN A 26 -1.14 1.90 -6.69
CA GLN A 26 0.07 1.82 -5.89
C GLN A 26 -0.09 2.59 -4.59
N CYS A 27 0.46 2.04 -3.53
CA CYS A 27 0.49 2.64 -2.21
C CYS A 27 1.92 2.70 -1.72
N LYS A 28 2.30 3.84 -1.12
CA LYS A 28 3.55 3.98 -0.37
C LYS A 28 3.29 4.48 1.04
N ILE A 29 3.95 3.85 2.01
CA ILE A 29 3.86 4.22 3.42
C ILE A 29 5.28 4.23 4.00
N LYS A 30 5.56 5.21 4.85
CA LYS A 30 6.80 5.24 5.62
C LYS A 30 6.49 5.03 7.10
N TRP A 31 7.30 4.21 7.75
CA TRP A 31 7.28 4.02 9.19
C TRP A 31 8.62 4.34 9.82
N LEU A 32 8.58 4.76 11.08
CA LEU A 32 9.74 4.91 11.94
C LEU A 32 9.54 4.06 13.20
N PHE A 33 10.63 3.47 13.69
CA PHE A 33 10.68 2.67 14.90
C PHE A 33 11.95 2.98 15.69
N SER A 34 11.86 3.04 17.02
CA SER A 34 13.02 3.19 17.91
C SER A 34 13.76 1.86 18.17
N ILE A 35 13.21 0.74 17.72
CA ILE A 35 13.86 -0.57 17.72
C ILE A 35 14.77 -0.77 16.49
N THR A 36 15.58 -1.83 16.48
CA THR A 36 16.51 -2.09 15.38
C THR A 36 15.79 -2.52 14.11
N CYS A 37 16.37 -2.23 12.94
CA CYS A 37 15.82 -2.75 11.69
C CYS A 37 15.89 -4.27 11.58
N ASP A 38 16.81 -4.93 12.29
CA ASP A 38 16.85 -6.40 12.35
C ASP A 38 15.63 -6.95 13.11
N ASP A 39 15.23 -6.31 14.21
CA ASP A 39 14.00 -6.68 14.94
C ASP A 39 12.75 -6.44 14.08
N VAL A 40 12.68 -5.30 13.39
CA VAL A 40 11.57 -4.97 12.49
C VAL A 40 11.52 -5.95 11.31
N ASN A 41 12.67 -6.27 10.71
CA ASN A 41 12.78 -7.24 9.63
C ASN A 41 12.29 -8.61 10.08
N GLY A 42 12.81 -9.11 11.21
CA GLY A 42 12.43 -10.40 11.77
C GLY A 42 10.93 -10.47 12.06
N LYS A 43 10.35 -9.42 12.65
CA LYS A 43 8.91 -9.34 12.89
C LYS A 43 8.08 -9.40 11.61
N LEU A 44 8.46 -8.66 10.57
CA LEU A 44 7.75 -8.68 9.28
C LEU A 44 7.88 -10.03 8.58
N VAL A 45 9.09 -10.58 8.49
CA VAL A 45 9.34 -11.88 7.83
C VAL A 45 8.57 -12.99 8.54
N ASN A 46 8.65 -13.05 9.87
CA ASN A 46 7.90 -14.03 10.66
C ASN A 46 6.39 -13.88 10.45
N GLN A 47 5.89 -12.64 10.39
CA GLN A 47 4.47 -12.40 10.16
C GLN A 47 4.01 -12.87 8.79
N ILE A 48 4.76 -12.53 7.73
CA ILE A 48 4.48 -12.97 6.36
C ILE A 48 4.44 -14.50 6.30
N GLN A 49 5.43 -15.17 6.88
CA GLN A 49 5.49 -16.64 6.93
C GLN A 49 4.35 -17.25 7.74
N SER A 50 3.93 -16.62 8.84
CA SER A 50 2.81 -17.11 9.66
C SER A 50 1.45 -17.00 8.95
N TRP A 51 1.33 -16.07 8.00
CA TRP A 51 0.14 -15.86 7.17
C TRP A 51 0.28 -16.44 5.77
N GLU A 52 1.34 -17.21 5.53
CA GLU A 52 1.48 -18.01 4.33
C GLU A 52 0.44 -19.14 4.36
N ILE A 53 -0.35 -19.27 3.30
CA ILE A 53 -1.34 -20.33 3.22
C ILE A 53 -0.73 -21.65 2.78
N ARG A 54 -1.18 -22.72 3.46
CA ARG A 54 -1.02 -24.10 2.99
C ARG A 54 -2.32 -24.87 2.80
N GLN A 55 -3.48 -24.42 3.35
CA GLN A 55 -4.77 -25.13 3.21
C GLN A 55 -6.05 -24.25 3.06
N SER A 56 -6.30 -23.20 3.87
CA SER A 56 -7.53 -22.36 3.74
C SER A 56 -7.45 -21.01 4.47
N CYS A 57 -8.03 -19.94 3.89
CA CYS A 57 -8.14 -18.57 4.47
C CYS A 57 -9.55 -18.27 5.00
N ALA A 58 -10.46 -19.26 5.03
CA ALA A 58 -11.89 -19.02 5.19
C ALA A 58 -12.24 -18.14 6.40
N ASP A 59 -11.54 -18.33 7.53
CA ASP A 59 -11.80 -17.62 8.79
C ASP A 59 -10.86 -16.42 9.02
N ALA A 60 -9.75 -16.33 8.29
CA ALA A 60 -8.72 -15.31 8.47
C ALA A 60 -8.90 -14.07 7.57
N GLY A 61 -9.78 -14.12 6.57
CA GLY A 61 -10.04 -12.95 5.71
C GLY A 61 -8.78 -12.48 4.98
N GLU A 62 -8.43 -11.20 5.11
CA GLU A 62 -7.28 -10.55 4.42
C GLU A 62 -5.97 -10.58 5.25
N THR A 63 -5.96 -11.28 6.39
CA THR A 63 -4.75 -11.50 7.22
C THR A 63 -4.21 -12.91 6.97
N CYS A 64 -4.07 -13.27 5.69
CA CYS A 64 -3.82 -14.62 5.22
C CYS A 64 -3.45 -14.61 3.73
N SER A 65 -2.86 -15.68 3.19
CA SER A 65 -2.44 -15.78 1.77
C SER A 65 -1.37 -14.77 1.36
N TYR A 66 -0.45 -14.51 2.30
CA TYR A 66 0.81 -13.83 2.01
C TYR A 66 1.85 -14.84 1.51
N GLU A 67 2.81 -14.40 0.73
CA GLU A 67 3.90 -15.25 0.23
C GLU A 67 5.21 -14.48 0.38
N LEU A 68 6.22 -15.08 1.01
CA LEU A 68 7.55 -14.49 1.08
C LEU A 68 8.33 -14.83 -0.19
N LEU A 69 8.60 -13.83 -1.03
CA LEU A 69 9.34 -14.02 -2.28
C LEU A 69 10.85 -13.93 -2.06
N SER A 70 11.30 -12.98 -1.23
CA SER A 70 12.69 -12.90 -0.80
C SER A 70 12.83 -12.07 0.48
N SER A 71 13.89 -12.33 1.24
CA SER A 71 14.25 -11.53 2.41
C SER A 71 15.76 -11.29 2.46
N ALA A 72 16.13 -10.04 2.72
CA ALA A 72 17.46 -9.56 3.07
C ALA A 72 17.31 -8.50 4.17
N PRO A 73 18.37 -8.16 4.93
CA PRO A 73 18.27 -7.20 6.05
C PRO A 73 17.64 -5.85 5.67
N TYR A 74 17.93 -5.35 4.46
CA TYR A 74 17.48 -4.06 3.95
C TYR A 74 16.27 -4.13 3.01
N LEU A 75 15.82 -5.33 2.63
CA LEU A 75 14.79 -5.51 1.61
C LEU A 75 14.01 -6.81 1.82
N ILE A 76 12.69 -6.68 1.99
CA ILE A 76 11.74 -7.80 1.99
C ILE A 76 10.85 -7.65 0.77
N LYS A 77 10.66 -8.73 0.02
CA LYS A 77 9.67 -8.82 -1.05
C LYS A 77 8.66 -9.91 -0.74
N ALA A 78 7.39 -9.59 -0.92
CA ALA A 78 6.29 -10.50 -0.67
C ALA A 78 5.16 -10.27 -1.68
N ALA A 79 4.20 -11.19 -1.72
CA ALA A 79 2.94 -11.00 -2.41
C ALA A 79 1.78 -11.25 -1.45
N HIS A 80 0.65 -10.60 -1.67
CA HIS A 80 -0.61 -10.92 -1.01
C HIS A 80 -1.68 -11.16 -2.07
N THR A 81 -2.26 -12.36 -2.05
CA THR A 81 -3.42 -12.69 -2.88
C THR A 81 -4.67 -12.61 -2.02
N SER A 82 -5.50 -11.58 -2.25
CA SER A 82 -6.75 -11.41 -1.50
C SER A 82 -7.62 -12.67 -1.62
N PRO A 83 -7.93 -13.37 -0.52
CA PRO A 83 -8.73 -14.59 -0.59
C PRO A 83 -10.14 -14.34 -1.12
N ARG A 84 -10.65 -13.11 -0.96
CA ARG A 84 -11.97 -12.66 -1.42
C ARG A 84 -11.97 -12.28 -2.89
N SER A 85 -11.12 -11.34 -3.26
CA SER A 85 -11.16 -10.71 -4.59
C SER A 85 -10.26 -11.42 -5.61
N LYS A 86 -9.37 -12.30 -5.13
CA LYS A 86 -8.28 -12.94 -5.91
C LYS A 86 -7.29 -11.96 -6.54
N LYS A 87 -7.33 -10.68 -6.16
CA LYS A 87 -6.36 -9.68 -6.58
C LYS A 87 -5.02 -9.95 -5.91
N VAL A 88 -3.96 -9.87 -6.71
CA VAL A 88 -2.58 -10.01 -6.26
C VAL A 88 -1.98 -8.61 -6.09
N ASN A 89 -1.36 -8.38 -4.93
CA ASN A 89 -0.59 -7.18 -4.63
C ASN A 89 0.85 -7.58 -4.36
N ASN A 90 1.77 -7.00 -5.11
CA ASN A 90 3.20 -7.15 -4.90
C ASN A 90 3.65 -6.15 -3.84
N LEU A 91 4.29 -6.66 -2.80
CA LEU A 91 4.70 -5.92 -1.61
C LEU A 91 6.22 -5.82 -1.55
N GLN A 92 6.71 -4.67 -1.14
CA GLN A 92 8.12 -4.42 -0.90
C GLN A 92 8.29 -3.61 0.38
N PHE A 93 9.24 -4.01 1.23
CA PHE A 93 9.68 -3.24 2.39
C PHE A 93 11.16 -2.96 2.28
N LEU A 94 11.52 -1.67 2.23
CA LEU A 94 12.90 -1.19 2.30
C LEU A 94 13.19 -0.73 3.73
N LEU A 95 14.24 -1.28 4.33
CA LEU A 95 14.64 -0.97 5.70
C LEU A 95 15.98 -0.25 5.69
N GLU A 96 16.05 0.86 6.43
CA GLU A 96 17.24 1.71 6.53
C GLU A 96 17.52 2.02 8.00
N GLN A 97 18.60 1.45 8.54
CA GLN A 97 19.04 1.75 9.90
C GLN A 97 19.72 3.12 9.95
N SER A 98 19.25 3.98 10.85
CA SER A 98 19.87 5.26 11.20
C SER A 98 19.83 5.43 12.72
N THR A 99 19.54 6.63 13.24
CA THR A 99 19.23 6.83 14.66
C THR A 99 17.96 6.10 15.12
N VAL A 100 17.06 5.83 14.16
CA VAL A 100 15.85 5.01 14.28
C VAL A 100 15.79 4.10 13.06
N CYS A 101 15.07 2.97 13.14
CA CYS A 101 14.79 2.18 11.97
C CYS A 101 13.73 2.87 11.10
N LYS A 102 14.07 3.10 9.83
CA LYS A 102 13.14 3.65 8.84
C LYS A 102 12.69 2.54 7.92
N VAL A 103 11.39 2.42 7.69
CA VAL A 103 10.82 1.44 6.77
C VAL A 103 10.00 2.16 5.71
N THR A 104 10.23 1.86 4.44
CA THR A 104 9.35 2.27 3.33
C THR A 104 8.66 1.03 2.78
N GLY A 105 7.34 0.96 2.92
CA GLY A 105 6.50 -0.07 2.32
C GLY A 105 5.89 0.42 1.02
N GLU A 106 5.88 -0.46 0.02
CA GLU A 106 5.25 -0.24 -1.27
C GLU A 106 4.37 -1.43 -1.60
N ALA A 107 3.16 -1.17 -2.10
CA ALA A 107 2.23 -2.18 -2.58
C ALA A 107 1.69 -1.77 -3.95
N VAL A 108 1.69 -2.71 -4.90
CA VAL A 108 1.20 -2.49 -6.26
C VAL A 108 0.31 -3.66 -6.69
N SER A 109 -0.90 -3.36 -7.15
CA SER A 109 -1.81 -4.37 -7.68
C SER A 109 -1.47 -4.73 -9.13
N GLU A 110 -1.40 -6.03 -9.48
CA GLU A 110 -0.91 -6.46 -10.80
C GLU A 110 -1.82 -6.09 -11.97
N PHE A 111 -3.14 -5.97 -11.75
CA PHE A 111 -4.13 -5.83 -12.82
C PHE A 111 -5.18 -4.73 -12.55
N SER A 112 -4.94 -3.86 -11.56
CA SER A 112 -5.86 -2.77 -11.25
C SER A 112 -5.37 -1.43 -11.78
N LYS A 113 -6.26 -0.75 -12.52
CA LYS A 113 -6.08 0.64 -12.98
C LYS A 113 -6.85 1.63 -12.11
N ASP A 114 -7.60 1.15 -11.12
CA ASP A 114 -8.26 2.01 -10.14
C ASP A 114 -7.20 2.48 -9.14
N PRO A 115 -6.88 3.78 -9.05
CA PRO A 115 -5.87 4.26 -8.13
C PRO A 115 -6.14 3.86 -6.67
N ASP A 116 -7.41 3.85 -6.25
CA ASP A 116 -7.83 3.49 -4.88
C ASP A 116 -7.74 1.99 -4.63
N ASP A 117 -8.04 1.20 -5.67
CA ASP A 117 -8.21 -0.25 -5.63
C ASP A 117 -8.97 -0.77 -4.40
N ASN A 118 -9.99 -0.03 -3.97
CA ASN A 118 -10.77 -0.32 -2.76
C ASN A 118 -9.87 -0.49 -1.52
N SER A 119 -8.84 0.35 -1.43
CA SER A 119 -7.81 0.35 -0.37
C SER A 119 -6.98 -0.93 -0.25
N THR A 120 -7.01 -1.83 -1.23
CA THR A 120 -6.35 -3.14 -1.15
C THR A 120 -4.83 -3.01 -0.93
N ASN A 121 -4.19 -2.07 -1.62
CA ASN A 121 -2.75 -1.82 -1.47
C ASN A 121 -2.40 -1.34 -0.06
N TYR A 122 -3.14 -0.36 0.47
CA TYR A 122 -2.95 0.11 1.84
C TYR A 122 -3.13 -1.03 2.85
N CYS A 123 -4.24 -1.75 2.75
CA CYS A 123 -4.58 -2.79 3.72
C CYS A 123 -3.63 -3.98 3.68
N SER A 124 -3.11 -4.35 2.51
CA SER A 124 -2.11 -5.42 2.42
C SER A 124 -0.81 -5.09 3.18
N LEU A 125 -0.43 -3.81 3.22
CA LEU A 125 0.70 -3.35 4.03
C LEU A 125 0.33 -3.20 5.51
N GLN A 126 -0.82 -2.57 5.80
CA GLN A 126 -1.24 -2.27 7.17
C GLN A 126 -1.51 -3.54 7.98
N ASN A 127 -2.13 -4.56 7.36
CA ASN A 127 -2.39 -5.84 8.02
C ASN A 127 -1.09 -6.48 8.53
N LEU A 128 0.01 -6.42 7.77
CA LEU A 128 1.31 -6.96 8.23
C LEU A 128 1.89 -6.18 9.41
N MET A 129 1.70 -4.86 9.45
CA MET A 129 2.13 -4.02 10.58
C MET A 129 1.32 -4.36 11.84
N ASP A 130 0.01 -4.53 11.70
CA ASP A 130 -0.88 -4.90 12.81
C ASP A 130 -0.58 -6.31 13.31
N GLY A 131 -0.51 -7.29 12.41
CA GLY A 131 -0.27 -8.70 12.75
C GLY A 131 1.06 -8.94 13.44
N SER A 132 2.12 -8.22 13.02
CA SER A 132 3.47 -8.32 13.60
C SER A 132 3.64 -7.57 14.93
N SER A 133 2.57 -6.90 15.39
CA SER A 133 2.56 -5.99 16.55
C SER A 133 3.60 -4.87 16.44
N LEU A 134 3.95 -4.46 15.21
CA LEU A 134 4.86 -3.35 14.98
C LEU A 134 4.19 -2.00 15.27
N ILE A 135 2.86 -1.93 15.19
CA ILE A 135 2.10 -0.73 15.60
C ILE A 135 2.26 -0.38 17.08
N ASP A 136 2.59 -1.37 17.91
CA ASP A 136 2.81 -1.21 19.35
C ASP A 136 4.30 -1.05 19.70
N ALA A 137 5.19 -1.10 18.70
CA ALA A 137 6.62 -1.01 18.92
C ALA A 137 7.02 0.41 19.34
N GLU A 138 8.10 0.49 20.13
CA GLU A 138 8.61 1.77 20.60
C GLU A 138 8.93 2.71 19.43
N GLY A 139 8.51 3.96 19.55
CA GLY A 139 8.78 4.99 18.55
C GLY A 139 7.99 4.87 17.25
N TYR A 140 6.98 3.98 17.18
CA TYR A 140 6.11 3.83 16.02
C TYR A 140 5.56 5.17 15.54
N LYS A 141 5.82 5.49 14.28
CA LYS A 141 5.20 6.60 13.56
C LYS A 141 4.92 6.17 12.13
N GLN A 142 3.75 6.50 11.61
CA GLN A 142 3.35 6.24 10.22
C GLN A 142 3.22 7.56 9.46
N PHE A 143 3.67 7.56 8.20
CA PHE A 143 3.55 8.68 7.28
C PHE A 143 3.01 8.19 5.94
N SER A 144 1.77 8.58 5.65
CA SER A 144 1.16 8.48 4.32
C SER A 144 0.01 9.49 4.23
N ASN A 145 -0.64 9.55 3.08
CA ASN A 145 -1.88 10.30 2.83
C ASN A 145 -2.48 9.81 1.51
N LYS A 146 -3.72 10.23 1.22
CA LYS A 146 -4.43 9.84 -0.02
C LYS A 146 -3.70 10.12 -1.35
N TRP A 147 -2.74 11.04 -1.39
CA TRP A 147 -1.97 11.35 -2.60
C TRP A 147 -0.80 10.39 -2.80
N ILE A 148 -0.24 9.86 -1.71
CA ILE A 148 0.88 8.91 -1.72
C ILE A 148 0.36 7.47 -1.76
N CYS A 149 -0.75 7.23 -1.09
CA CYS A 149 -1.43 5.95 -1.01
C CYS A 149 -2.94 6.22 -1.14
N PRO A 150 -3.47 6.22 -2.37
CA PRO A 150 -4.92 6.27 -2.55
C PRO A 150 -5.57 5.09 -1.80
N GLY A 151 -6.73 5.31 -1.19
CA GLY A 151 -7.36 4.37 -0.26
C GLY A 151 -7.00 4.56 1.20
N PHE A 152 -5.94 5.30 1.53
CA PHE A 152 -5.52 5.50 2.93
C PHE A 152 -6.63 6.10 3.83
N ASP A 153 -7.28 7.19 3.40
CA ASP A 153 -8.26 7.92 4.23
C ASP A 153 -9.60 7.17 4.38
N SER A 154 -9.91 6.24 3.47
CA SER A 154 -11.19 5.51 3.39
C SER A 154 -11.07 4.03 3.75
N ALA A 155 -9.88 3.57 4.12
CA ALA A 155 -9.59 2.16 4.33
C ALA A 155 -10.37 1.57 5.50
N ASN A 156 -10.94 0.40 5.27
CA ASN A 156 -11.39 -0.51 6.32
C ASN A 156 -10.71 -1.88 6.10
N CYS A 157 -9.54 -2.04 6.69
CA CYS A 157 -8.71 -3.24 6.51
C CYS A 157 -9.20 -4.44 7.31
N THR A 158 -10.07 -4.20 8.29
CA THR A 158 -10.76 -5.22 9.08
C THR A 158 -11.91 -5.89 8.34
N MET A 159 -12.19 -5.57 7.06
CA MET A 159 -13.32 -6.15 6.33
C MET A 159 -13.15 -7.64 6.06
N SER A 160 -13.43 -8.42 7.10
CA SER A 160 -14.12 -9.67 6.96
C SER A 160 -15.55 -9.36 6.50
N TYR A 161 -15.82 -9.19 5.19
CA TYR A 161 -17.20 -9.32 4.70
C TYR A 161 -17.67 -10.76 4.98
N SER A 162 -18.14 -11.00 6.20
CA SER A 162 -19.05 -12.11 6.45
C SER A 162 -20.17 -11.98 5.43
N ARG A 163 -20.53 -13.11 4.81
CA ARG A 163 -21.69 -13.18 3.92
C ARG A 163 -22.83 -12.43 4.58
N THR A 164 -23.34 -11.38 3.94
CA THR A 164 -24.78 -11.09 4.06
C THR A 164 -25.49 -12.24 3.38
N ARG A 165 -25.64 -13.35 4.11
CA ARG A 165 -26.74 -14.28 3.92
C ARG A 165 -27.91 -13.64 4.63
N THR A 166 -28.63 -12.78 3.93
CA THR A 166 -30.00 -12.44 4.33
C THR A 166 -30.88 -13.69 4.13
N PRO A 167 -31.89 -13.89 5.01
CA PRO A 167 -32.75 -15.08 5.01
C PRO A 167 -33.59 -15.22 3.74
#